data_AF-A0A5C7QHW6-F1
#
_entry.id   AF-A0A5C7QHW6-F1
#
_cell.length_a   1.000
_cell.length_b   1.000
_cell.length_c   1.000
_cell.angle_alpha   90.00
_cell.angle_beta   90.00
_cell.angle_gamma   90.00
#
_symmetry.space_group_name_H-M   'P 1'
#
loop_
_entity.id
_entity.type
_entity.pdbx_description
1 polymer ?
#
loop_
_entity_poly.entity_id
_entity_poly.type
_entity_poly.pdbx_seq_one_letter_code
_entity_poly.pdbx_strand_id
1 'polypeptide(L)' 'MKIKVNSKSFEFGKASDRTSCKVSFESACELSGIAPRDVAEITWKHKTGESGILKAGIKLIAYDGTAIIVKQREESKE' A
#
# COMPACT_ATOMS: atom_id res chain seq x y z
N MET A 1 5.49 -10.70 -8.96
CA MET A 1 5.17 -9.27 -9.13
C MET A 1 5.79 -8.51 -7.97
N LYS A 2 6.37 -7.33 -8.22
CA LYS A 2 7.01 -6.53 -7.17
C LYS A 2 6.21 -5.26 -6.90
N ILE A 3 5.76 -5.10 -5.66
CA ILE A 3 5.19 -3.85 -5.16
C ILE A 3 6.09 -3.27 -4.08
N LYS A 4 6.04 -1.96 -3.89
CA LYS A 4 6.74 -1.31 -2.77
C LYS A 4 5.71 -0.81 -1.77
N VAL A 5 5.91 -1.04 -0.47
CA VAL A 5 5.12 -0.43 0.61
C VAL A 5 6.09 0.28 1.54
N ASN A 6 5.94 1.60 1.70
CA ASN A 6 6.79 2.44 2.55
C ASN A 6 8.31 2.17 2.32
N SER A 7 8.74 2.25 1.06
CA SER A 7 10.11 1.96 0.58
C SER A 7 10.61 0.52 0.75
N LYS A 8 9.85 -0.37 1.41
CA LYS A 8 10.13 -1.81 1.44
C LYS A 8 9.56 -2.49 0.21
N SER A 9 10.35 -3.34 -0.44
CA SER A 9 9.88 -4.10 -1.60
C SER A 9 9.30 -5.43 -1.16
N PHE A 10 8.11 -5.76 -1.66
CA PHE A 10 7.43 -7.02 -1.41
C PHE A 10 7.24 -7.76 -2.73
N GLU A 11 7.75 -8.99 -2.78
CA GLU A 11 7.57 -9.88 -3.91
C GLU A 11 6.43 -10.84 -3.63
N PHE A 12 5.32 -10.64 -4.34
CA PHE A 12 4.19 -11.56 -4.29
C PHE A 12 4.36 -12.58 -5.41
N GLY A 13 4.39 -13.87 -5.03
CA GLY A 13 4.64 -15.00 -5.92
C GLY A 13 3.69 -16.17 -5.67
N LYS A 14 3.08 -16.65 -6.77
CA LYS A 14 2.25 -17.86 -6.93
C LYS A 14 0.79 -17.81 -6.43
N ALA A 15 -0.01 -16.93 -7.04
CA ALA A 15 -1.40 -17.27 -7.40
C ALA A 15 -1.49 -17.28 -8.93
N SER A 16 -2.18 -18.25 -9.53
CA SER A 16 -2.10 -18.62 -10.95
C SER A 16 -2.45 -17.53 -11.98
N ASP A 17 -2.87 -16.33 -11.56
CA ASP A 17 -3.32 -15.24 -12.45
C ASP A 17 -2.42 -13.98 -12.48
N ARG A 18 -1.30 -14.01 -11.72
CA ARG A 18 -0.02 -13.23 -11.77
C ARG A 18 0.05 -11.76 -12.26
N THR A 19 -1.02 -11.04 -12.55
CA THR A 19 -0.93 -9.66 -13.07
C THR A 19 -1.21 -8.58 -12.04
N SER A 20 -2.00 -8.87 -11.00
CA SER A 20 -2.32 -7.92 -9.93
C SER A 20 -2.48 -8.56 -8.55
N CYS A 21 -2.30 -7.75 -7.51
CA CYS A 21 -2.50 -8.12 -6.11
C CYS A 21 -3.51 -7.15 -5.48
N LYS A 22 -4.45 -7.67 -4.70
CA LYS A 22 -5.41 -6.84 -3.97
C LYS A 22 -4.78 -6.40 -2.65
N VAL A 23 -4.47 -5.12 -2.54
CA VAL A 23 -3.97 -4.52 -1.30
C VAL A 23 -5.10 -3.74 -0.66
N SER A 24 -5.53 -4.21 0.51
CA SER A 24 -6.51 -3.50 1.33
C SER A 24 -5.79 -2.47 2.22
N PHE A 25 -6.53 -1.51 2.77
CA PHE A 25 -5.99 -0.57 3.75
C PHE A 25 -5.27 -1.30 4.90
N GLU A 26 -5.91 -2.31 5.48
CA GLU A 26 -5.34 -3.12 6.58
C GLU A 26 -4.06 -3.85 6.17
N SER A 27 -4.02 -4.42 4.96
CA SER A 27 -2.82 -5.08 4.44
C SER A 27 -1.66 -4.09 4.24
N ALA A 28 -1.94 -2.88 3.77
CA ALA A 28 -0.92 -1.85 3.63
C ALA A 28 -0.38 -1.40 5.02
N CYS A 29 -1.27 -1.22 6.00
CA CYS A 29 -0.90 -0.97 7.40
C CYS A 29 0.03 -2.08 7.93
N GLU A 30 -0.39 -3.35 7.81
CA GLU A 30 0.38 -4.52 8.26
C GLU A 30 1.77 -4.59 7.59
N LEU A 31 1.83 -4.45 6.26
CA LEU A 31 3.08 -4.47 5.49
C LEU A 31 3.99 -3.29 5.85
N SER A 32 3.43 -2.12 6.18
CA SER A 32 4.19 -0.97 6.65
C SER A 32 4.65 -1.08 8.11
N GLY A 33 4.02 -1.94 8.91
CA GLY A 33 4.23 -2.03 10.36
C GLY A 33 3.58 -0.88 11.16
N ILE A 34 2.69 -0.10 10.55
CA ILE A 34 1.98 1.00 11.20
C ILE A 34 0.57 0.52 11.56
N ALA A 35 0.14 0.73 12.79
CA ALA A 35 -1.20 0.34 13.20
C ALA A 35 -2.25 1.20 12.45
N PRO A 36 -3.39 0.62 12.04
CA PRO A 36 -4.42 1.34 11.28
C PRO A 36 -4.90 2.65 11.91
N ARG A 37 -4.90 2.74 13.25
CA ARG A 37 -5.26 3.94 14.02
C ARG A 37 -4.26 5.09 13.89
N ASP A 38 -3.01 4.73 13.66
CA ASP A 38 -1.86 5.64 13.57
C ASP A 38 -1.59 6.02 12.11
N VAL A 39 -2.40 5.55 11.16
CA VAL A 39 -2.30 5.95 9.75
C VAL A 39 -3.08 7.23 9.52
N ALA A 40 -2.41 8.22 8.93
CA ALA A 40 -3.02 9.47 8.46
C ALA A 40 -3.64 9.26 7.08
N GLU A 41 -2.88 8.69 6.17
CA GLU A 41 -3.27 8.50 4.78
C GLU A 41 -2.45 7.37 4.14
N ILE A 42 -3.07 6.63 3.22
CA ILE A 42 -2.37 5.67 2.35
C ILE A 42 -2.50 6.16 0.93
N THR A 43 -1.38 6.50 0.29
CA THR A 43 -1.34 6.85 -1.13
C THR A 43 -0.69 5.72 -1.92
N TRP A 44 -1.09 5.58 -3.17
CA TRP A 44 -0.45 4.66 -4.10
C TRP A 44 -0.12 5.37 -5.40
N LYS A 45 0.94 4.91 -6.04
CA LYS A 45 1.43 5.40 -7.32
C LYS A 45 1.91 4.23 -8.16
N HIS A 46 1.43 4.16 -9.39
CA HIS A 46 1.87 3.18 -10.36
C HIS A 46 2.92 3.79 -11.30
N LYS A 47 3.75 2.93 -11.92
CA LYS A 47 4.78 3.34 -12.88
C LYS A 47 4.22 4.01 -14.14
N THR A 48 2.94 3.80 -14.47
CA THR A 48 2.23 4.49 -15.57
C THR A 48 1.95 5.96 -15.27
N GLY A 49 2.15 6.41 -14.03
CA GLY A 49 1.79 7.76 -13.58
C GLY A 49 0.46 7.84 -12.85
N GLU A 50 -0.35 6.78 -12.86
CA GLU A 50 -1.58 6.72 -12.07
C GLU A 50 -1.26 6.80 -10.58
N SER A 51 -2.09 7.53 -9.84
CA SER A 51 -1.96 7.63 -8.40
C SER A 51 -3.33 7.86 -7.76
N GLY A 52 -3.43 7.55 -6.48
CA GLY A 52 -4.65 7.75 -5.73
C GLY A 52 -4.46 7.52 -4.24
N ILE A 53 -5.56 7.73 -3.50
CA ILE A 53 -5.63 7.51 -2.06
C ILE A 53 -6.41 6.22 -1.81
N LEU A 54 -5.85 5.33 -1.01
CA LEU A 54 -6.50 4.10 -0.55
C LEU A 54 -7.22 4.38 0.77
N LYS A 55 -8.54 4.44 0.73
CA LYS A 55 -9.39 4.60 1.93
C LYS A 55 -9.69 3.25 2.58
N ALA A 56 -10.00 3.28 3.87
CA ALA A 56 -10.50 2.12 4.60
C ALA A 56 -11.76 1.53 3.92
N GLY A 57 -11.88 0.21 3.89
CA GLY A 57 -12.95 -0.51 3.21
C GLY A 57 -12.80 -0.63 1.68
N ILE A 58 -11.83 0.07 1.07
CA ILE A 58 -11.52 -0.05 -0.36
C ILE A 58 -10.33 -1.00 -0.55
N LYS A 59 -10.34 -1.76 -1.66
CA LYS A 59 -9.23 -2.63 -2.08
C LYS A 59 -8.57 -2.04 -3.32
N LEU A 60 -7.28 -1.77 -3.24
CA LEU A 60 -6.46 -1.37 -4.38
C LEU A 60 -6.06 -2.60 -5.18
N ILE A 61 -6.22 -2.55 -6.49
CA ILE A 61 -5.64 -3.54 -7.42
C ILE A 61 -4.24 -3.04 -7.79
N ALA A 62 -3.22 -3.54 -7.10
CA ALA A 62 -1.83 -3.16 -7.33
C ALA A 62 -1.22 -4.04 -8.42
N TYR A 63 -0.67 -3.42 -9.46
CA TYR A 63 0.08 -4.08 -10.52
C TYR A 63 1.59 -4.00 -10.26
N ASP A 64 2.37 -4.69 -11.09
CA ASP A 64 3.83 -4.63 -11.03
C ASP A 64 4.37 -3.20 -11.18
N GLY A 65 5.17 -2.75 -10.21
CA GLY A 65 5.65 -1.36 -10.15
C GLY A 65 4.73 -0.39 -9.42
N THR A 66 3.70 -0.89 -8.73
CA THR A 66 2.93 -0.09 -7.77
C THR A 66 3.75 0.18 -6.51
N ALA A 67 3.85 1.45 -6.13
CA ALA A 67 4.39 1.91 -4.87
C ALA A 67 3.26 2.43 -3.98
N ILE A 68 3.17 1.94 -2.76
CA ILE A 68 2.21 2.31 -1.73
C ILE A 68 3.00 3.02 -0.63
N ILE A 69 2.50 4.17 -0.22
CA ILE A 69 3.11 5.01 0.81
C ILE A 69 2.08 5.14 1.92
N VAL A 70 2.42 4.61 3.10
CA VAL A 70 1.59 4.72 4.30
C VAL A 70 2.16 5.86 5.11
N LYS A 71 1.40 6.96 5.21
CA LYS A 71 1.76 8.11 6.03
C LYS A 71 1.22 7.90 7.44
N GLN A 72 2.11 7.85 8.42
CA GLN A 72 1.72 7.82 9.84
C GLN A 72 1.18 9.20 10.23
N ARG A 73 0.22 9.25 11.17
CA ARG A 73 -0.12 10.46 11.91
C ARG A 73 1.11 10.80 12.74
N GLU A 74 1.69 11.96 12.48
CA GLU A 74 2.61 12.54 13.45
C GLU A 74 1.77 12.86 14.68
N GLU A 75 1.97 12.10 15.76
CA GLU A 75 1.56 12.56 17.07
C GLU A 75 2.37 13.83 17.34
N SER A 76 1.72 14.99 17.20
CA SER A 76 2.17 16.20 17.87
C SER A 76 2.24 15.88 19.35
N LYS A 77 3.43 15.55 19.85
CA LYS A 77 3.75 15.66 21.27
C LYS A 77 3.72 17.15 21.58
N GLU A 78 2.55 17.60 22.00
CA GLU A 78 2.35 18.88 22.68
C GLU A 78 2.85 18.79 24.13
#